data_AF-A0A015J6M9-F1
#
_entry.id   AF-A0A015J6M9-F1
#
_cell.length_a   1.000
_cell.length_b   1.000
_cell.length_c   1.000
_cell.angle_alpha   90.00
_cell.angle_beta   90.00
_cell.angle_gamma   90.00
#
_symmetry.space_group_name_H-M   'P 1'
#
loop_
_entity.id
_entity.type
_entity.pdbx_description
1 polymer ?
#
loop_
_entity_poly.entity_id
_entity_poly.type
_entity_poly.pdbx_seq_one_letter_code
_entity_poly.pdbx_strand_id
1 'polypeptide(L)'
;MPENIENFLNSKYGQQIFNQEFGRCLDCDQSKTSSDWCKNCNTKRFQKDFNKWTSGNEFVDKFIQNAQSRARNRQEVIEWISYEQLIDIKYLAQGGFSTIFKAIWLVGGIEKWDNKNQQWERYAFPLEYDYKSNIKPSLNEKEKAGRRVVLKSLNNSSNIEKDFLNEVNDNIMIIFII
;
A
#
# COMPACT_ATOMS: atom_id res chain seq x y z
N MET A 1 -7.23 9.19 17.84
CA MET A 1 -7.92 7.89 18.01
C MET A 1 -8.31 7.77 19.46
N PRO A 2 -9.56 7.40 19.82
CA PRO A 2 -9.92 7.29 21.23
C PRO A 2 -9.33 5.99 21.80
N GLU A 3 -8.70 6.09 22.97
CA GLU A 3 -8.03 4.99 23.72
C GLU A 3 -8.91 3.74 23.93
N ASN A 4 -10.22 3.87 23.79
CA ASN A 4 -11.19 2.85 24.17
C ASN A 4 -11.24 1.64 23.20
N ILE A 5 -11.03 1.86 21.90
CA ILE A 5 -11.04 0.76 20.92
C ILE A 5 -9.76 -0.08 21.06
N GLU A 6 -8.60 0.56 21.18
CA GLU A 6 -7.34 -0.16 21.30
C GLU A 6 -7.29 -1.00 22.59
N ASN A 7 -7.81 -0.45 23.69
CA ASN A 7 -7.99 -1.19 24.94
C ASN A 7 -8.97 -2.36 24.79
N PHE A 8 -10.07 -2.19 24.05
CA PHE A 8 -10.99 -3.29 23.74
C PHE A 8 -10.32 -4.38 22.91
N LEU A 9 -9.60 -4.02 21.84
CA LEU A 9 -8.87 -4.97 20.97
C LEU A 9 -7.84 -5.78 21.77
N ASN A 10 -7.21 -5.17 22.77
CA ASN A 10 -6.21 -5.80 23.62
C ASN A 10 -6.81 -6.62 24.78
N SER A 11 -8.12 -6.52 25.03
CA SER A 11 -8.79 -7.31 26.07
C SER A 11 -8.94 -8.78 25.65
N LYS A 12 -9.00 -9.69 26.65
CA LYS A 12 -9.26 -11.12 26.43
C LYS A 12 -10.55 -11.36 25.64
N TYR A 13 -11.58 -10.54 25.89
CA TYR A 13 -12.87 -10.62 25.21
C TYR A 13 -12.80 -10.14 23.76
N GLY A 14 -12.12 -9.01 23.50
CA GLY A 14 -11.86 -8.53 22.15
C GLY A 14 -11.10 -9.55 21.32
N GLN A 15 -9.99 -10.08 21.85
CA GLN A 15 -9.22 -11.14 21.18
C GLN A 15 -10.06 -12.39 20.89
N GLN A 16 -10.99 -12.76 21.78
CA GLN A 16 -11.88 -13.90 21.57
C GLN A 16 -12.85 -13.68 20.40
N ILE A 17 -13.38 -12.46 20.22
CA ILE A 17 -14.23 -12.10 19.08
C ILE A 17 -13.44 -12.17 17.77
N PHE A 18 -12.23 -11.57 17.71
CA PHE A 18 -11.39 -11.65 16.50
C PHE A 18 -10.95 -13.08 16.18
N ASN A 19 -10.68 -13.89 17.22
CA ASN A 19 -10.37 -15.31 17.04
C ASN A 19 -11.54 -16.09 16.41
N GLN A 20 -12.79 -15.73 16.73
CA GLN A 20 -13.98 -16.34 16.14
C GLN A 20 -14.20 -15.88 14.70
N GLU A 21 -13.83 -14.65 14.36
CA GLU A 21 -14.10 -14.06 13.04
C GLU A 21 -13.04 -14.43 11.99
N PHE A 22 -11.75 -14.30 12.31
CA PHE A 22 -10.67 -14.49 11.33
C PHE A 22 -9.77 -15.70 11.61
N GLY A 23 -9.80 -16.23 12.83
CA GLY A 23 -8.94 -17.34 13.27
C GLY A 23 -7.53 -16.91 13.66
N ARG A 24 -6.68 -17.89 13.96
CA ARG A 24 -5.30 -17.69 14.42
C ARG A 24 -4.29 -17.64 13.27
N CYS A 25 -3.19 -16.94 13.47
CA CYS A 25 -2.09 -16.87 12.54
C CYS A 25 -1.20 -18.12 12.65
N LEU A 26 -0.83 -18.73 11.52
CA LEU A 26 0.01 -19.92 11.49
C LEU A 26 1.44 -19.68 11.98
N ASP A 27 1.93 -18.45 11.88
CA ASP A 27 3.32 -18.12 12.22
C ASP A 27 3.54 -17.79 13.70
N CYS A 28 2.54 -17.19 14.37
CA CYS A 28 2.69 -16.72 15.75
C CYS A 28 1.59 -17.19 16.71
N ASP A 29 0.61 -17.97 16.24
CA ASP A 29 -0.57 -18.45 17.00
C ASP A 29 -1.44 -17.34 17.65
N GLN A 30 -1.19 -16.07 17.30
CA GLN A 30 -2.03 -14.95 17.74
C GLN A 30 -3.22 -14.75 16.79
N SER A 31 -4.26 -14.09 17.29
CA SER A 31 -5.44 -13.71 16.51
C SER A 31 -5.05 -12.91 15.27
N LYS A 32 -5.63 -13.27 14.13
CA LYS A 32 -5.55 -12.43 12.92
C LYS A 32 -6.48 -11.22 13.07
N THR A 33 -6.11 -10.13 12.42
CA THR A 33 -6.92 -8.90 12.36
C THR A 33 -7.80 -8.84 11.11
N SER A 34 -7.56 -9.73 10.13
CA SER A 34 -8.39 -9.97 8.94
C SER A 34 -8.11 -11.38 8.38
N SER A 35 -8.92 -11.87 7.42
CA SER A 35 -8.86 -13.25 6.89
C SER A 35 -7.44 -13.71 6.53
N ASP A 36 -6.67 -12.85 5.85
CA ASP A 36 -5.32 -13.15 5.36
C ASP A 36 -4.27 -12.19 5.95
N TRP A 37 -4.59 -11.54 7.08
CA TRP A 37 -3.73 -10.53 7.69
C TRP A 37 -3.50 -10.78 9.18
N CYS A 38 -2.22 -10.93 9.56
CA CYS A 38 -1.80 -10.89 10.95
C CYS A 38 -1.00 -9.61 11.16
N LYS A 39 -1.58 -8.62 11.86
CA LYS A 39 -0.91 -7.35 12.19
C LYS A 39 0.50 -7.58 12.75
N ASN A 40 0.62 -8.41 13.79
CA ASN A 40 1.91 -8.60 14.48
C ASN A 40 2.99 -9.22 13.59
N CYS A 41 2.65 -10.20 12.74
CA CYS A 41 3.60 -10.77 11.78
C CYS A 41 3.93 -9.79 10.66
N ASN A 42 2.92 -9.11 10.11
CA ASN A 42 3.11 -8.18 9.00
C ASN A 42 3.90 -6.92 9.40
N THR A 43 3.68 -6.37 10.60
CA THR A 43 4.52 -5.30 11.16
C THR A 43 5.99 -5.71 11.20
N LYS A 44 6.31 -6.92 11.67
CA LYS A 44 7.70 -7.42 11.71
C LYS A 44 8.27 -7.63 10.30
N ARG A 45 7.46 -8.06 9.33
CA ARG A 45 7.87 -8.24 7.93
C ARG A 45 8.23 -6.89 7.31
N PHE A 46 7.38 -5.88 7.47
CA PHE A 46 7.67 -4.51 7.01
C PHE A 46 8.92 -3.93 7.67
N GLN A 47 9.08 -4.08 8.98
CA GLN A 47 10.26 -3.59 9.71
C GLN A 47 11.59 -4.13 9.17
N LYS A 48 11.61 -5.37 8.63
CA LYS A 48 12.82 -5.93 7.98
C LYS A 48 13.16 -5.24 6.66
N ASP A 49 12.20 -4.59 6.03
CA ASP A 49 12.34 -3.93 4.72
C ASP A 49 12.51 -2.41 4.83
N PHE A 50 12.35 -1.82 6.02
CA PHE A 50 12.44 -0.35 6.22
C PHE A 50 13.77 0.26 5.78
N ASN A 51 14.87 -0.50 5.86
CA ASN A 51 16.19 -0.02 5.42
C ASN A 51 16.52 -0.40 3.97
N LYS A 52 15.60 -1.04 3.23
CA LYS A 52 15.81 -1.47 1.84
C LYS A 52 15.35 -0.43 0.81
N TRP A 53 14.66 0.61 1.27
CA TRP A 53 14.18 1.70 0.43
C TRP A 53 14.21 3.00 1.23
N THR A 54 14.27 4.12 0.52
CA THR A 54 14.06 5.45 1.08
C THR A 54 13.47 6.31 -0.02
N SER A 55 12.59 7.23 0.35
CA SER A 55 12.08 8.25 -0.55
C SER A 55 13.03 9.43 -0.73
N GLY A 56 14.16 9.45 0.00
CA GLY A 56 15.02 10.61 0.13
C GLY A 56 14.48 11.68 1.09
N ASN A 57 13.29 11.47 1.66
CA ASN A 57 12.67 12.36 2.64
C ASN A 57 12.35 11.57 3.94
N GLU A 58 13.09 11.86 5.01
CA GLU A 58 12.96 11.16 6.30
C GLU A 58 11.55 11.25 6.90
N PHE A 59 10.85 12.37 6.68
CA PHE A 59 9.49 12.55 7.18
C PHE A 59 8.50 11.64 6.47
N VAL A 60 8.58 11.56 5.14
CA VAL A 60 7.74 10.65 4.33
C VAL A 60 8.05 9.20 4.68
N ASP A 61 9.33 8.85 4.82
CA ASP A 61 9.76 7.50 5.20
C ASP A 61 9.15 7.10 6.55
N LYS A 62 9.26 7.96 7.57
CA LYS A 62 8.63 7.73 8.89
C LYS A 62 7.11 7.62 8.81
N PHE A 63 6.46 8.45 7.99
CA PHE A 63 5.01 8.38 7.80
C PHE A 63 4.58 7.02 7.25
N ILE A 64 5.23 6.55 6.17
CA ILE A 64 4.93 5.27 5.54
C ILE A 64 5.23 4.11 6.51
N GLN A 65 6.38 4.12 7.18
CA GLN A 65 6.77 3.08 8.16
C GLN A 65 5.77 3.00 9.32
N ASN A 66 5.28 4.14 9.81
CA ASN A 66 4.25 4.21 10.85
C ASN A 66 2.91 3.65 10.37
N ALA A 67 2.49 3.99 9.15
CA ALA A 67 1.27 3.45 8.56
C ALA A 67 1.35 1.93 8.39
N GLN A 68 2.44 1.42 7.81
CA GLN A 68 2.70 -0.02 7.65
C GLN A 68 2.72 -0.77 8.98
N SER A 69 3.27 -0.16 10.04
CA SER A 69 3.32 -0.76 11.38
C SER A 69 1.95 -0.85 12.06
N ARG A 70 0.99 0.00 11.66
CA ARG A 70 -0.36 0.07 12.23
C ARG A 70 -1.42 -0.68 11.43
N ALA A 71 -1.16 -0.99 10.16
CA ALA A 71 -2.09 -1.62 9.25
C ALA A 71 -2.68 -2.94 9.80
N ARG A 72 -4.02 -3.01 9.87
CA ARG A 72 -4.76 -4.17 10.38
C ARG A 72 -5.28 -5.09 9.28
N ASN A 73 -5.26 -4.62 8.04
CA ASN A 73 -5.63 -5.37 6.85
C ASN A 73 -4.86 -4.78 5.65
N ARG A 74 -4.96 -5.43 4.49
CA ARG A 74 -4.25 -5.01 3.27
C ARG A 74 -4.70 -3.64 2.74
N GLN A 75 -5.95 -3.24 2.97
CA GLN A 75 -6.50 -1.96 2.50
C GLN A 75 -5.96 -0.76 3.30
N GLU A 76 -5.54 -0.98 4.55
CA GLU A 76 -4.93 0.04 5.41
C GLU A 76 -3.41 0.22 5.15
N VAL A 77 -2.80 -0.61 4.29
CA VAL A 77 -1.37 -0.53 4.01
C VAL A 77 -1.08 0.61 3.05
N ILE A 78 -0.15 1.47 3.44
CA ILE A 78 0.51 2.40 2.52
C ILE A 78 1.76 1.72 1.98
N GLU A 79 1.77 1.46 0.69
CA GLU A 79 2.91 0.83 0.01
C GLU A 79 3.85 1.88 -0.59
N TRP A 80 5.15 1.68 -0.36
CA TRP A 80 6.20 2.37 -1.11
C TRP A 80 6.32 1.71 -2.48
N ILE A 81 6.20 2.50 -3.56
CA ILE A 81 6.36 2.04 -4.93
C ILE A 81 7.54 2.77 -5.54
N SER A 82 8.55 2.00 -5.95
CA SER A 82 9.69 2.59 -6.63
C SER A 82 9.35 2.93 -8.08
N TYR A 83 9.95 4.01 -8.59
CA TYR A 83 9.63 4.56 -9.91
C TYR A 83 9.81 3.54 -11.04
N GLU A 84 10.80 2.65 -10.95
CA GLU A 84 11.06 1.60 -11.94
C GLU A 84 9.95 0.53 -12.04
N GLN A 85 9.02 0.47 -11.09
CA GLN A 85 7.86 -0.42 -11.15
C GLN A 85 6.69 0.19 -11.94
N LEU A 86 6.83 1.43 -12.41
CA LEU A 86 5.83 2.17 -13.15
C LEU A 86 6.22 2.26 -14.62
N ILE A 87 5.26 1.97 -15.49
CA ILE A 87 5.38 2.17 -16.93
C ILE A 87 4.21 2.98 -17.46
N ASP A 88 4.31 3.39 -18.72
CA ASP A 88 3.27 4.13 -19.44
C ASP A 88 2.80 5.39 -18.69
N ILE A 89 3.73 6.08 -18.03
CA ILE A 89 3.44 7.30 -17.29
C ILE A 89 3.06 8.39 -18.30
N LYS A 90 1.79 8.80 -18.26
CA LYS A 90 1.22 9.78 -19.17
C LYS A 90 0.57 10.90 -18.38
N TYR A 91 0.87 12.13 -18.79
CA TYR A 91 0.16 13.31 -18.30
C TYR A 91 -1.34 13.17 -18.51
N LEU A 92 -2.12 13.56 -17.50
CA LEU A 92 -3.59 13.56 -17.55
C LEU A 92 -4.13 14.99 -17.42
N ALA A 93 -3.71 15.72 -16.39
CA ALA A 93 -4.19 17.07 -16.11
C ALA A 93 -3.24 17.80 -15.15
N GLN A 94 -3.35 19.12 -15.08
CA GLN A 94 -2.71 19.96 -14.08
C GLN A 94 -3.73 20.97 -13.56
N GLY A 95 -3.71 21.21 -12.24
CA GLY A 95 -4.60 22.16 -11.61
C GLY A 95 -4.30 22.30 -10.11
N GLY A 96 -4.63 23.46 -9.55
CA GLY A 96 -4.30 23.77 -8.16
C GLY A 96 -2.81 23.56 -7.86
N PHE A 97 -2.51 22.74 -6.84
CA PHE A 97 -1.15 22.46 -6.37
C PHE A 97 -0.58 21.13 -6.88
N SER A 98 -1.12 20.55 -7.96
CA SER A 98 -0.69 19.24 -8.42
C SER A 98 -0.75 19.03 -9.92
N THR A 99 0.11 18.13 -10.40
CA THR A 99 0.06 17.53 -11.73
C THR A 99 -0.35 16.07 -11.61
N ILE A 100 -1.35 15.68 -12.39
CA ILE A 100 -1.94 14.34 -12.40
C ILE A 100 -1.42 13.56 -13.60
N PHE A 101 -0.97 12.34 -13.35
CA PHE A 101 -0.57 11.37 -14.35
C PHE A 101 -1.39 10.10 -14.21
N LYS A 102 -1.48 9.34 -15.28
CA LYS A 102 -1.86 7.92 -15.24
C LYS A 102 -0.63 7.07 -15.51
N ALA A 103 -0.54 5.93 -14.87
CA ALA A 103 0.54 4.98 -15.08
C ALA A 103 0.03 3.54 -14.89
N ILE A 104 0.88 2.58 -15.21
CA ILE A 104 0.68 1.17 -14.92
C ILE A 104 1.73 0.74 -13.91
N TRP A 105 1.29 0.27 -12.74
CA TRP A 105 2.12 -0.39 -11.75
C TRP A 105 2.23 -1.88 -12.07
N LEU A 106 3.41 -2.32 -12.51
CA LEU A 106 3.63 -3.69 -13.02
C LEU A 106 3.42 -4.77 -11.96
N VAL A 107 3.85 -4.49 -10.74
CA VAL A 107 3.93 -5.49 -9.66
C VAL A 107 2.60 -5.63 -8.92
N GLY A 108 1.79 -4.56 -8.89
CA GLY A 108 0.48 -4.55 -8.25
C GLY A 108 0.53 -4.53 -6.71
N GLY A 109 -0.65 -4.40 -6.12
CA GLY A 109 -0.81 -4.23 -4.66
C GLY A 109 -0.65 -5.52 -3.88
N ILE A 110 -0.26 -5.41 -2.62
CA ILE A 110 -0.23 -6.52 -1.66
C ILE A 110 -1.65 -7.07 -1.46
N GLU A 111 -1.79 -8.38 -1.64
CA GLU A 111 -3.00 -9.10 -1.24
C GLU A 111 -2.81 -9.76 0.12
N LYS A 112 -1.78 -10.60 0.25
CA LYS A 112 -1.47 -11.33 1.48
C LYS A 112 -0.02 -11.78 1.52
N TRP A 113 0.38 -12.35 2.65
CA TRP A 113 1.70 -12.97 2.77
C TRP A 113 1.64 -14.47 2.42
N ASP A 114 2.55 -14.90 1.56
CA ASP A 114 2.75 -16.31 1.23
C ASP A 114 3.78 -16.93 2.18
N ASN A 115 3.30 -17.75 3.14
CA ASN A 115 4.17 -18.42 4.11
C ASN A 115 5.09 -19.47 3.46
N LYS A 116 4.71 -20.05 2.30
CA LYS A 116 5.54 -21.06 1.63
C LYS A 116 6.73 -20.43 0.94
N ASN A 117 6.48 -19.35 0.20
CA ASN A 117 7.51 -18.66 -0.58
C ASN A 117 8.20 -17.53 0.19
N GLN A 118 7.72 -17.21 1.41
CA GLN A 118 8.27 -16.14 2.26
C GLN A 118 8.33 -14.79 1.54
N GLN A 119 7.25 -14.46 0.82
CA GLN A 119 7.12 -13.21 0.07
C GLN A 119 5.68 -12.69 0.06
N TRP A 120 5.50 -11.43 -0.30
CA TRP A 120 4.18 -10.86 -0.52
C TRP A 120 3.56 -11.42 -1.80
N GLU A 121 2.37 -12.00 -1.68
CA GLU A 121 1.50 -12.25 -2.81
C GLU A 121 0.86 -10.94 -3.24
N ARG A 122 0.89 -10.66 -4.54
CA ARG A 122 0.46 -9.40 -5.12
C ARG A 122 -0.50 -9.62 -6.26
N TYR A 123 -1.40 -8.66 -6.45
CA TYR A 123 -2.42 -8.73 -7.48
C TYR A 123 -2.31 -7.59 -8.49
N ALA A 124 -2.23 -7.99 -9.75
CA ALA A 124 -2.20 -7.15 -10.94
C ALA A 124 -3.19 -7.71 -11.98
N PHE A 125 -3.73 -6.85 -12.84
CA PHE A 125 -4.68 -7.27 -13.86
C PHE A 125 -3.97 -7.55 -15.18
N PRO A 126 -4.37 -8.57 -15.95
CA PRO A 126 -3.93 -8.72 -17.33
C PRO A 126 -4.21 -7.44 -18.11
N LEU A 127 -3.20 -6.91 -18.82
CA LEU A 127 -3.32 -5.67 -19.58
C LEU A 127 -3.93 -5.90 -20.98
N GLU A 128 -4.06 -7.15 -21.42
CA GLU A 128 -4.61 -7.53 -22.73
C GLU A 128 -6.12 -7.26 -22.88
N TYR A 129 -6.87 -7.11 -21.79
CA TYR A 129 -8.33 -6.91 -21.84
C TYR A 129 -8.71 -5.47 -21.55
N ASP A 130 -8.59 -4.61 -22.55
CA ASP A 130 -9.36 -3.37 -22.59
C ASP A 130 -10.22 -3.33 -23.85
N TYR A 131 -11.50 -3.65 -23.69
CA TYR A 131 -12.50 -3.61 -24.77
C TYR A 131 -12.75 -2.16 -25.28
N LYS A 132 -12.14 -1.13 -24.66
CA LYS A 132 -12.37 0.28 -24.95
C LYS A 132 -11.12 1.12 -25.22
N SER A 133 -9.90 0.58 -25.18
CA SER A 133 -8.70 1.35 -25.52
C SER A 133 -7.94 0.77 -26.70
N ASN A 134 -7.64 1.62 -27.67
CA ASN A 134 -6.80 1.32 -28.84
C ASN A 134 -5.31 1.15 -28.45
N ILE A 135 -5.01 0.47 -27.34
CA ILE A 135 -3.64 0.14 -26.96
C ILE A 135 -3.21 -1.05 -27.84
N LYS A 136 -2.45 -0.78 -28.90
CA LYS A 136 -1.68 -1.84 -29.57
C LYS A 136 -0.57 -2.30 -28.60
N PRO A 137 -0.51 -3.58 -28.18
CA PRO A 137 0.53 -4.04 -27.29
C PRO A 137 1.76 -4.39 -28.12
N SER A 138 2.75 -3.50 -28.09
CA SER A 138 4.15 -3.91 -28.15
C SER A 138 4.70 -3.96 -26.72
N LEU A 139 4.01 -4.67 -25.84
CA LEU A 139 4.42 -4.93 -24.47
C LEU A 139 5.25 -6.21 -24.45
N ASN A 140 6.38 -6.22 -23.76
CA ASN A 140 7.19 -7.43 -23.60
C ASN A 140 6.46 -8.44 -22.68
N GLU A 141 6.91 -9.70 -22.63
CA GLU A 141 6.20 -10.74 -21.85
C GLU A 141 6.07 -10.43 -20.35
N LYS A 142 6.97 -9.60 -19.81
CA LYS A 142 6.96 -9.16 -18.41
C LYS A 142 5.97 -8.02 -18.14
N GLU A 143 5.43 -7.40 -19.19
CA GLU A 143 4.46 -6.30 -19.14
C GLU A 143 3.04 -6.77 -19.50
N LYS A 144 2.74 -8.07 -19.38
CA LYS A 144 1.40 -8.61 -19.68
C LYS A 144 0.37 -8.35 -18.58
N ALA A 145 0.80 -7.96 -17.38
CA ALA A 145 -0.07 -7.63 -16.26
C ALA A 145 0.40 -6.37 -15.52
N GLY A 146 -0.55 -5.63 -14.95
CA GLY A 146 -0.28 -4.44 -14.16
C GLY A 146 -1.56 -3.86 -13.57
N ARG A 147 -1.41 -2.90 -12.65
CA ARG A 147 -2.52 -2.15 -12.07
C ARG A 147 -2.48 -0.72 -12.62
N ARG A 148 -3.56 -0.29 -13.26
CA ARG A 148 -3.72 1.12 -13.65
C ARG A 148 -3.83 1.96 -12.39
N VAL A 149 -2.99 2.98 -12.28
CA VAL A 149 -2.90 3.88 -11.13
C VAL A 149 -2.96 5.33 -11.59
N VAL A 150 -3.46 6.19 -10.71
CA VAL A 150 -3.41 7.64 -10.87
C VAL A 150 -2.30 8.15 -9.97
N LEU A 151 -1.37 8.91 -10.52
CA LEU A 151 -0.28 9.51 -9.80
C LEU A 151 -0.60 10.99 -9.60
N LYS A 152 -0.50 11.48 -8.37
CA LYS A 152 -0.64 12.89 -8.04
C LYS A 152 0.72 13.42 -7.60
N SER A 153 1.39 14.15 -8.49
CA SER A 153 2.63 14.86 -8.16
C SER A 153 2.27 16.22 -7.58
N LEU A 154 2.74 16.54 -6.37
CA LEU A 154 2.51 17.83 -5.74
C LEU A 154 3.59 18.84 -6.12
N ASN A 155 3.18 20.10 -6.30
CA ASN A 155 4.10 21.21 -6.54
C ASN A 155 4.86 21.53 -5.24
N ASN A 156 6.15 21.88 -5.34
CA ASN A 156 7.01 22.23 -4.19
C ASN A 156 7.13 21.12 -3.12
N SER A 157 7.08 19.85 -3.53
CA SER A 157 7.19 18.67 -2.65
C SER A 157 8.51 18.55 -1.89
N SER A 158 9.51 19.38 -2.19
CA SER A 158 10.74 19.47 -1.40
C SER A 158 10.50 20.03 0.02
N ASN A 159 9.42 20.79 0.23
CA ASN A 159 9.05 21.40 1.52
C ASN A 159 7.76 20.79 2.08
N ILE A 160 7.67 19.45 2.12
CA ILE A 160 6.53 18.74 2.71
C ILE A 160 6.44 19.05 4.22
N GLU A 161 5.66 20.09 4.57
CA GLU A 161 5.31 20.49 5.93
C GLU A 161 3.97 19.88 6.37
N LYS A 162 3.50 20.26 7.58
CA LYS A 162 2.25 19.82 8.22
C LYS A 162 1.00 19.93 7.34
N ASP A 163 0.98 20.89 6.42
CA ASP A 163 -0.16 21.10 5.51
C ASP A 163 -0.37 19.94 4.53
N PHE A 164 0.70 19.24 4.14
CA PHE A 164 0.63 18.01 3.33
C PHE A 164 -0.11 16.88 4.07
N LEU A 165 0.13 16.73 5.38
CA LEU A 165 -0.57 15.71 6.18
C LEU A 165 -2.06 15.99 6.29
N ASN A 166 -2.47 17.26 6.34
CA ASN A 166 -3.89 17.62 6.37
C ASN A 166 -4.57 17.16 5.08
N GLU A 167 -3.94 17.38 3.92
CA GLU A 167 -4.50 16.96 2.63
C GLU A 167 -4.58 15.43 2.48
N VAL A 168 -3.56 14.70 2.95
CA VAL A 168 -3.50 13.22 2.91
C VAL A 168 -4.51 12.59 3.87
N ASN A 169 -4.72 13.18 5.06
CA ASN A 169 -5.68 12.67 6.05
C ASN A 169 -7.13 12.84 5.59
N ASP A 170 -7.43 13.86 4.78
CA ASP A 170 -8.79 14.15 4.33
C ASP A 170 -9.21 13.32 3.10
N ASN A 171 -8.28 12.65 2.41
CA ASN A 171 -8.53 11.94 1.13
C ASN A 171 -7.79 10.59 1.03
N ILE A 172 -8.15 9.59 1.85
CA ILE A 172 -7.40 8.31 1.89
C ILE A 172 -7.76 7.36 0.73
N MET A 173 -6.92 7.39 -0.30
CA MET A 173 -6.35 6.24 -1.05
C MET A 173 -5.18 6.78 -1.88
N ILE A 174 -4.11 7.22 -1.22
CA ILE A 174 -2.93 7.81 -1.87
C ILE A 174 -1.81 6.78 -1.95
N ILE A 175 -1.41 6.48 -3.19
CA ILE A 175 -0.18 5.76 -3.54
C ILE A 175 0.94 6.80 -3.60
N PHE A 176 1.99 6.62 -2.80
CA PHE A 176 3.16 7.51 -2.80
C PHE A 176 4.15 7.06 -3.87
N ILE A 177 4.48 7.97 -4.78
CA ILE A 177 5.59 7.86 -5.73
C ILE A 177 6.31 9.21 -5.66
N ILE A 178 7.60 9.20 -5.30
CA ILE A 178 8.51 10.35 -5.43
C ILE A 178 9.45 10.06 -6.61
#